data_AF-A0A7V9RSD4-F1
#
_entry.id   AF-A0A7V9RSD4-F1
#
_cell.length_a   1.000
_cell.length_b   1.000
_cell.length_c   1.000
_cell.angle_alpha   90.00
_cell.angle_beta   90.00
_cell.angle_gamma   90.00
#
_symmetry.space_group_name_H-M   'P 1'
#
loop_
_entity.id
_entity.type
_entity.pdbx_description
1 polymer ?
#
loop_
_entity_poly.entity_id
_entity_poly.type
_entity_poly.pdbx_seq_one_letter_code
_entity_poly.pdbx_strand_id
1 'polypeptide(L)' 'MVTVSWPAPLASVPVDAVVALPGSKSITNRALVLAALGDVPATIHHPLEARDTQLMA' A
#
# COMPACT_ATOMS: atom_id res chain seq x y z
N MET A 1 -22.32 -5.85 14.71
CA MET A 1 -21.57 -6.70 13.77
C MET A 1 -20.72 -7.64 14.60
N VAL A 2 -20.85 -8.95 14.41
CA VAL A 2 -19.98 -9.93 15.07
C VAL A 2 -18.64 -9.92 14.34
N THR A 3 -17.58 -9.51 15.00
CA THR A 3 -16.23 -9.63 14.46
C THR A 3 -15.74 -11.04 14.71
N VAL A 4 -15.78 -11.88 13.69
CA VAL A 4 -15.03 -13.15 13.73
C VAL A 4 -13.55 -12.79 13.71
N SER A 5 -12.75 -13.32 14.63
CA SER A 5 -11.30 -13.14 14.62
C SER A 5 -10.70 -13.88 13.43
N TRP A 6 -9.74 -13.24 12.75
CA TRP A 6 -8.96 -13.92 11.72
C TRP A 6 -7.93 -14.85 12.40
N PRO A 7 -7.96 -16.18 12.15
CA PRO A 7 -7.03 -17.10 12.79
C PRO A 7 -5.65 -17.00 12.11
N ALA A 8 -4.63 -16.56 12.85
CA ALA A 8 -3.27 -16.50 12.33
C ALA A 8 -2.68 -17.92 12.14
N PRO A 9 -2.14 -18.26 10.96
CA PRO A 9 -1.55 -19.57 10.72
C PRO A 9 -0.24 -19.74 11.51
N LEU A 10 -0.03 -20.96 12.02
CA LEU A 10 1.22 -21.35 12.66
C LEU A 10 2.13 -22.05 11.66
N ALA A 11 3.41 -21.71 11.66
CA ALA A 11 4.41 -22.41 10.88
C ALA A 11 4.85 -23.69 11.62
N SER A 12 4.59 -24.86 11.05
CA SER A 12 5.05 -26.15 11.59
C SER A 12 6.51 -26.47 11.23
N VAL A 13 7.08 -25.70 10.32
CA VAL A 13 8.47 -25.77 9.81
C VAL A 13 8.98 -24.34 9.59
N PRO A 14 10.31 -24.11 9.44
CA PRO A 14 10.84 -22.80 9.10
C PRO A 14 10.17 -22.22 7.84
N VAL A 15 9.84 -20.92 7.88
CA VAL A 15 9.32 -20.21 6.70
C VAL A 15 10.50 -19.74 5.86
N ASP A 16 10.57 -20.21 4.62
CA ASP A 16 11.53 -19.77 3.60
C ASP A 16 10.76 -19.32 2.37
N ALA A 17 10.62 -18.01 2.19
CA ALA A 17 9.84 -17.43 1.11
C ALA A 17 10.33 -16.02 0.73
N VAL A 18 10.24 -15.71 -0.56
CA VAL A 18 10.38 -14.36 -1.09
C VAL A 18 9.00 -13.92 -1.59
N VAL A 19 8.50 -12.80 -1.07
CA VAL A 19 7.16 -12.29 -1.39
C VAL A 19 7.27 -10.88 -1.96
N ALA A 20 6.65 -10.67 -3.12
CA ALA A 20 6.50 -9.33 -3.67
C ALA A 20 5.43 -8.57 -2.87
N LEU A 21 5.81 -7.42 -2.32
CA LEU A 21 4.89 -6.52 -1.64
C LEU A 21 4.38 -5.45 -2.62
N PRO A 22 3.18 -4.88 -2.40
CA PRO A 22 2.70 -3.77 -3.21
C PRO A 22 3.54 -2.50 -2.98
N GLY A 23 3.21 -1.44 -3.71
CA GLY A 23 3.92 -0.17 -3.66
C GLY A 23 4.05 0.43 -2.25
N SER A 24 5.02 1.33 -2.07
CA SER A 24 5.21 2.01 -0.79
C SER A 24 4.14 3.08 -0.58
N LYS A 25 3.45 3.03 0.57
CA LYS A 25 2.51 4.07 1.00
C LYS A 25 3.14 5.45 1.01
N SER A 26 4.28 5.59 1.70
CA SER A 26 4.93 6.88 1.89
C SER A 26 5.47 7.45 0.58
N ILE A 27 5.93 6.61 -0.35
CA ILE A 27 6.33 7.06 -1.70
C ILE A 27 5.09 7.52 -2.48
N THR A 28 4.03 6.72 -2.50
CA THR A 28 2.78 7.04 -3.19
C THR A 28 2.20 8.36 -2.70
N ASN A 29 2.08 8.55 -1.38
CA ASN A 29 1.53 9.78 -0.82
C ASN A 29 2.41 11.00 -1.09
N ARG A 30 3.74 10.88 -1.02
CA ARG A 30 4.63 12.00 -1.38
C ARG A 30 4.53 12.35 -2.87
N ALA A 31 4.44 11.34 -3.73
CA ALA A 31 4.25 11.56 -5.16
C ALA A 31 2.92 12.26 -5.45
N LEU A 32 1.82 11.87 -4.76
CA LEU A 32 0.52 12.54 -4.87
C LEU A 32 0.60 14.02 -4.45
N VAL A 33 1.25 14.32 -3.32
CA VAL A 33 1.44 15.72 -2.86
C VAL A 33 2.24 16.54 -3.88
N LEU A 34 3.35 15.99 -4.40
CA LEU A 34 4.16 16.68 -5.39
C LEU A 34 3.41 16.89 -6.72
N ALA A 35 2.62 15.90 -7.16
CA ALA A 35 1.77 16.02 -8.34
C ALA A 35 0.70 17.11 -8.19
N ALA A 36 0.10 17.23 -7.00
CA ALA A 36 -0.89 18.26 -6.71
C ALA A 36 -0.31 19.69 -6.63
N LEU A 37 0.96 19.81 -6.25
CA LEU A 37 1.65 21.10 -6.16
C LEU A 37 2.27 21.55 -7.50
N GLY A 38 2.41 20.65 -8.48
CA GLY A 38 3.04 20.95 -9.76
C GLY A 38 2.12 21.71 -10.72
N ASP A 39 2.71 22.55 -11.58
CA ASP A 39 1.97 23.33 -12.60
C ASP A 39 1.58 22.51 -13.84
N VAL A 40 1.99 21.25 -13.92
CA VAL A 40 1.72 20.36 -15.05
C VAL A 40 1.14 19.02 -14.60
N PRO A 41 0.28 18.37 -15.41
CA PRO A 41 -0.23 17.04 -15.09
C PRO A 41 0.89 16.02 -14.88
N ALA A 42 0.73 15.16 -13.86
CA ALA A 42 1.66 14.08 -13.55
C ALA A 42 0.95 12.71 -13.54
N THR A 43 1.65 11.67 -13.96
CA THR A 43 1.20 10.26 -13.87
C THR A 43 2.08 9.51 -12.87
N ILE A 44 1.45 8.83 -11.91
CA ILE A 44 2.15 7.97 -10.93
C ILE A 44 1.96 6.53 -11.35
N HIS A 45 3.05 5.84 -11.69
CA HIS A 45 3.03 4.43 -12.08
C HIS A 45 3.13 3.52 -10.85
N HIS A 46 2.35 2.44 -10.86
CA HIS A 46 2.29 1.44 -9.79
C HIS A 46 2.10 2.05 -8.38
N PRO A 47 1.12 2.96 -8.19
CA PRO A 47 0.82 3.47 -6.85
C PRO A 47 0.35 2.33 -5.95
N LEU A 48 0.55 2.48 -4.64
CA LEU A 48 -0.13 1.61 -3.69
C LEU A 48 -1.63 1.94 -3.72
N GLU A 49 -2.47 0.95 -3.97
CA GLU A 49 -3.91 1.04 -3.76
C GLU A 49 -4.25 0.56 -2.34
N ALA A 50 -4.48 1.52 -1.44
CA ALA A 50 -4.85 1.25 -0.05
C ALA A 50 -5.72 2.39 0.48
N ARG A 51 -6.41 2.17 1.60
CA ARG A 51 -7.24 3.20 2.24
C ARG A 51 -6.46 4.51 2.46
N ASP A 52 -5.21 4.42 2.93
CA ASP A 52 -4.39 5.61 3.21
C ASP A 52 -4.02 6.42 1.96
N THR A 53 -3.91 5.77 0.79
CA THR A 53 -3.59 6.45 -0.48
C THR A 53 -4.86 6.96 -1.15
N GLN A 54 -5.99 6.25 -1.00
CA GLN A 54 -7.32 6.73 -1.40
C GLN A 54 -7.77 7.96 -0.60
N LEU A 55 -7.38 8.06 0.68
CA LEU A 55 -7.65 9.24 1.51
C LEU A 55 -6.74 10.44 1.19
N MET A 56 -5.66 10.23 0.44
CA MET A 56 -4.72 11.27 0.05
C MET A 56 -5.05 11.87 -1.33
N ALA A 57 -5.53 11.05 -2.27
CA ALA A 57 -5.95 11.47 -3.60
C ALA A 57 -7.32 12.17 -3.58
#